data_AF-A0A6G3MLG4-F1
#
_entry.id   AF-A0A6G3MLG4-F1
#
_cell.length_a   1.000
_cell.length_b   1.000
_cell.length_c   1.000
_cell.angle_alpha   90.00
_cell.angle_beta   90.00
_cell.angle_gamma   90.00
#
_symmetry.space_group_name_H-M   'P 1'
#
loop_
_entity.id
_entity.type
_entity.pdbx_description
1 polymer ?
#
loop_
_entity_poly.entity_id
_entity_poly.type
_entity_poly.pdbx_seq_one_letter_code
_entity_poly.pdbx_strand_id
1 'polypeptide(L)'
;IFMHVRKLEYSTDGNKDVKVQTFMFDRFSRYIKKKKYIFDSYVVFTNIKNIKLLGKANLDTLCTMKSIAFVNAGKESRFNARLIGNVLAHELGHNFGLEHVSDLNPQNCTCHILNPKYCIMYAVAHDW
;
A
#
# COMPACT_ATOMS: atom_id res chain seq x y z
N ILE A 1 -14.18 -10.18 -2.83
CA ILE A 1 -12.84 -10.59 -2.35
C ILE A 1 -12.83 -10.45 -0.84
N PHE A 2 -12.45 -11.50 -0.10
CA PHE A 2 -12.28 -11.43 1.35
C PHE A 2 -10.79 -11.38 1.67
N MET A 3 -10.38 -10.43 2.50
CA MET A 3 -9.00 -10.30 2.97
C MET A 3 -8.89 -10.87 4.38
N HIS A 4 -8.00 -11.85 4.57
CA HIS A 4 -7.77 -12.48 5.87
C HIS A 4 -6.37 -12.15 6.38
N VAL A 5 -6.29 -11.51 7.55
CA VAL A 5 -5.01 -11.29 8.22
C VAL A 5 -4.54 -12.61 8.83
N ARG A 6 -3.51 -13.21 8.26
CA ARG A 6 -2.95 -14.50 8.72
C ARG A 6 -1.89 -14.34 9.81
N LYS A 7 -1.17 -13.22 9.81
CA LYS A 7 -0.09 -12.93 10.74
C LYS A 7 0.07 -11.42 10.91
N LEU A 8 0.38 -10.99 12.14
CA LEU A 8 0.76 -9.63 12.45
C LEU A 8 2.10 -9.64 13.19
N GLU A 9 3.04 -8.81 12.74
CA GLU A 9 4.36 -8.66 13.37
C GLU A 9 4.63 -7.20 13.68
N TYR A 10 5.24 -6.95 14.84
CA TYR A 10 5.65 -5.62 15.27
C TYR A 10 7.17 -5.57 15.37
N SER A 11 7.78 -4.50 14.83
CA SER A 11 9.20 -4.24 15.04
C SER A 11 9.40 -3.66 16.43
N THR A 12 10.15 -4.36 17.28
CA THR A 12 10.59 -3.86 18.60
C THR A 12 11.77 -2.92 18.48
N ASP A 13 12.52 -3.01 17.39
CA ASP A 13 13.69 -2.17 17.12
C ASP A 13 13.19 -0.84 16.55
N GLY A 14 13.42 0.23 17.30
CA GLY A 14 12.96 1.60 17.03
C GLY A 14 13.61 2.25 15.81
N ASN A 15 13.59 1.61 14.65
CA ASN A 15 14.00 2.20 13.38
C ASN A 15 12.93 3.22 12.96
N LYS A 16 13.11 4.45 13.47
CA LYS A 16 12.03 5.43 13.59
C LYS A 16 11.59 6.08 12.29
N ASP A 17 12.35 6.00 11.20
CA ASP A 17 11.97 6.69 9.96
C ASP A 17 12.51 5.98 8.74
N VAL A 18 11.61 5.53 7.87
CA VAL A 18 12.00 4.81 6.67
C VAL A 18 11.62 5.62 5.44
N LYS A 19 12.61 6.06 4.67
CA LYS A 19 12.38 6.62 3.34
C LYS A 19 12.00 5.46 2.41
N VAL A 20 10.78 5.44 1.89
CA VAL A 20 10.35 4.44 0.90
C VAL A 20 11.13 4.66 -0.40
N GLN A 21 12.01 3.72 -0.72
CA GLN A 21 12.84 3.71 -1.93
C GLN A 21 12.82 2.30 -2.53
N THR A 22 13.24 2.13 -3.79
CA THR A 22 13.26 0.82 -4.46
C THR A 22 14.00 -0.24 -3.66
N PHE A 23 15.12 0.11 -3.00
CA PHE A 23 15.89 -0.81 -2.16
C PHE A 23 15.09 -1.41 -0.98
N MET A 24 14.00 -0.77 -0.56
CA MET A 24 13.12 -1.26 0.50
C MET A 24 12.37 -2.52 0.09
N PHE A 25 11.86 -2.55 -1.14
CA PHE A 25 11.17 -3.72 -1.67
C PHE A 25 12.11 -4.92 -1.74
N ASP A 26 13.35 -4.72 -2.21
CA ASP A 26 14.35 -5.79 -2.26
C ASP A 26 14.80 -6.24 -0.85
N ARG A 27 14.96 -5.30 0.08
CA ARG A 27 15.27 -5.62 1.48
C ARG A 27 14.15 -6.43 2.13
N PHE A 28 12.90 -6.01 1.93
CA PHE A 28 11.75 -6.68 2.53
C PHE A 28 11.46 -8.03 1.87
N SER A 29 11.64 -8.15 0.55
CA SER A 29 11.59 -9.43 -0.17
C SER A 29 12.62 -10.43 0.40
N ARG A 30 13.86 -9.98 0.68
CA ARG A 30 14.88 -10.80 1.35
C ARG A 30 14.47 -11.20 2.77
N TYR A 31 13.84 -10.30 3.52
CA TYR A 31 13.31 -10.60 4.85
C TYR A 31 12.23 -11.69 4.80
N ILE A 32 11.24 -11.56 3.91
CA ILE A 32 10.18 -12.55 3.66
C ILE A 32 10.80 -13.91 3.33
N LYS A 33 11.76 -13.94 2.40
CA LYS A 33 12.47 -15.16 2.00
C LYS A 33 13.22 -15.80 3.16
N LYS A 34 13.96 -15.02 3.96
CA LYS A 34 14.67 -15.51 5.15
C LYS A 34 13.72 -16.10 6.19
N LYS A 35 12.56 -15.48 6.38
CA LYS A 35 11.51 -15.92 7.30
C LYS A 35 10.67 -17.08 6.78
N LYS A 36 10.81 -17.44 5.49
CA LYS A 36 10.05 -18.50 4.81
C LYS A 36 8.53 -18.28 4.92
N TYR A 37 8.08 -17.04 4.81
CA TYR A 37 6.64 -16.76 4.78
C TYR A 37 6.01 -17.21 3.44
N ILE A 38 4.75 -17.62 3.53
CA ILE A 38 3.98 -18.24 2.45
C ILE A 38 2.61 -17.55 2.29
N PHE A 39 2.57 -16.22 2.43
CA PHE A 39 1.34 -15.43 2.31
C PHE A 39 1.22 -14.79 0.92
N ASP A 40 -0.02 -14.50 0.51
CA ASP A 40 -0.33 -13.96 -0.82
C ASP A 40 0.15 -12.52 -1.01
N SER A 41 0.12 -11.73 0.07
CA SER A 41 0.60 -10.35 0.10
C SER A 41 1.11 -9.95 1.49
N TYR A 42 1.97 -8.94 1.53
CA TYR A 42 2.64 -8.43 2.71
C TYR A 42 2.45 -6.92 2.83
N VAL A 43 1.94 -6.47 3.98
CA VAL A 43 1.70 -5.06 4.25
C VAL A 43 2.62 -4.59 5.36
N VAL A 44 3.28 -3.46 5.15
CA VAL A 44 4.20 -2.85 6.10
C VAL A 44 3.70 -1.46 6.48
N PHE A 45 3.23 -1.32 7.71
CA PHE A 45 2.91 -0.02 8.30
C PHE A 45 4.18 0.64 8.82
N THR A 46 4.51 1.83 8.33
CA THR A 46 5.75 2.53 8.68
C THR A 46 5.55 4.04 8.75
N ASN A 47 6.49 4.77 9.36
CA ASN A 47 6.48 6.23 9.38
C ASN A 47 7.28 6.75 8.17
N ILE A 48 6.58 7.15 7.11
CA ILE A 48 7.20 7.68 5.89
C ILE A 48 7.32 9.20 6.05
N LYS A 49 8.54 9.69 6.26
CA LYS A 49 8.84 11.13 6.44
C LYS A 49 8.54 12.01 5.22
N ASN A 50 8.17 11.42 4.08
CA ASN A 50 7.78 12.18 2.90
C ASN A 50 6.26 12.39 2.91
N ILE A 51 5.82 13.57 3.38
CA ILE A 51 4.42 13.93 3.64
C ILE A 51 3.51 13.73 2.40
N LYS A 52 4.08 13.75 1.19
CA LYS A 52 3.34 13.60 -0.07
C LYS A 52 3.01 12.15 -0.45
N LEU A 53 3.57 11.15 0.21
CA LEU A 53 3.35 9.74 -0.11
C LEU A 53 2.69 9.01 1.06
N LEU A 54 1.44 8.59 0.86
CA LEU A 54 0.70 7.83 1.87
C LEU A 54 0.93 6.32 1.76
N GLY A 55 1.27 5.81 0.57
CA GLY A 55 1.56 4.41 0.36
C GLY A 55 2.38 4.15 -0.89
N LYS A 56 2.89 2.92 -1.01
CA LYS A 56 3.51 2.42 -2.24
C LYS A 56 3.48 0.90 -2.30
N ALA A 57 3.14 0.36 -3.46
CA ALA A 57 3.16 -1.06 -3.75
C ALA A 57 3.78 -1.38 -5.11
N ASN A 58 4.06 -2.67 -5.33
CA ASN A 58 4.41 -3.19 -6.66
C ASN A 58 3.12 -3.56 -7.42
N LEU A 59 3.04 -3.18 -8.69
CA LEU A 59 1.94 -3.52 -9.58
C LEU A 59 2.02 -4.99 -10.04
N ASP A 60 0.89 -5.69 -10.05
CA ASP A 60 0.73 -7.06 -10.60
C ASP A 60 1.73 -8.06 -9.99
N THR A 61 1.73 -8.14 -8.66
CA THR A 61 2.70 -8.97 -7.92
C THR A 61 2.08 -9.93 -6.93
N LEU A 62 0.75 -10.00 -6.84
CA LEU A 62 0.05 -10.94 -5.96
C LEU A 62 0.60 -12.36 -6.11
N CYS A 63 0.67 -13.09 -5.00
CA CYS A 63 1.19 -14.47 -4.95
C CYS A 63 2.70 -14.58 -5.25
N THR A 64 3.42 -13.46 -5.36
CA THR A 64 4.89 -13.45 -5.47
C THR A 64 5.52 -12.90 -4.19
N MET A 65 6.81 -13.17 -4.00
CA MET A 65 7.59 -12.53 -2.91
C MET A 65 7.68 -11.00 -3.03
N LYS A 66 7.27 -10.44 -4.17
CA LYS A 66 7.24 -8.99 -4.42
C LYS A 66 5.88 -8.36 -4.11
N SER A 67 4.86 -9.14 -3.71
CA SER A 67 3.54 -8.65 -3.30
C SER A 67 3.64 -7.87 -1.98
N ILE A 68 4.20 -6.68 -2.05
CA ILE A 68 4.52 -5.87 -0.88
C ILE A 68 3.81 -4.53 -1.06
N ALA A 69 3.18 -4.07 0.02
CA ALA A 69 2.56 -2.76 0.16
C ALA A 69 3.12 -2.05 1.39
N PHE A 70 3.64 -0.84 1.21
CA PHE A 70 4.03 0.05 2.31
C PHE A 70 2.91 1.06 2.54
N VAL A 71 2.49 1.23 3.80
CA VAL A 71 1.46 2.19 4.20
C VAL A 71 2.05 3.14 5.24
N ASN A 72 1.89 4.44 5.03
CA ASN A 72 2.30 5.47 5.97
C ASN A 72 1.33 5.49 7.16
N ALA A 73 1.82 5.07 8.32
CA ALA A 73 1.14 5.11 9.62
C ALA A 73 1.88 6.03 10.62
N GLY A 74 2.49 7.10 10.09
CA GLY A 74 3.10 8.19 10.86
C GLY A 74 2.11 8.94 11.74
N LYS A 75 2.61 9.86 12.59
CA LYS A 75 1.83 10.57 13.62
C LYS A 75 0.53 11.20 13.10
N GLU A 76 0.58 11.85 11.94
CA GLU A 76 -0.59 12.52 11.33
C GLU A 76 -1.68 11.51 10.91
N SER A 77 -1.27 10.35 10.41
CA SER A 77 -2.16 9.29 9.93
C SER A 77 -2.65 8.33 11.02
N ARG A 78 -2.06 8.37 12.23
CA ARG A 78 -2.44 7.48 13.36
C ARG A 78 -3.86 7.68 13.86
N PHE A 79 -4.46 8.85 13.60
CA PHE A 79 -5.80 9.18 14.09
C PHE A 79 -6.90 8.99 13.06
N ASN A 80 -6.57 8.56 11.83
CA ASN A 80 -7.57 8.34 10.78
C ASN A 80 -7.48 6.92 10.21
N ALA A 81 -8.11 5.97 10.93
CA ALA A 81 -8.17 4.57 10.51
C ALA A 81 -8.86 4.39 9.15
N ARG A 82 -9.81 5.26 8.81
CA ARG A 82 -10.48 5.26 7.50
C ARG A 82 -9.50 5.60 6.39
N LEU A 83 -8.70 6.66 6.55
CA LEU A 83 -7.64 7.01 5.61
C LEU A 83 -6.62 5.87 5.44
N ILE A 84 -6.20 5.24 6.54
CA ILE A 84 -5.28 4.09 6.47
C ILE A 84 -5.92 2.91 5.74
N GLY A 85 -7.19 2.59 6.01
CA GLY A 85 -7.90 1.52 5.32
C GLY A 85 -8.02 1.76 3.81
N ASN A 86 -8.23 3.02 3.44
CA ASN A 86 -8.30 3.48 2.06
C ASN A 86 -6.97 3.35 1.32
N VAL A 87 -5.88 3.81 1.94
CA VAL A 87 -4.53 3.65 1.40
C VAL A 87 -4.17 2.17 1.30
N LEU A 88 -4.49 1.38 2.32
CA LEU A 88 -4.29 -0.06 2.30
C LEU A 88 -5.00 -0.73 1.11
N ALA A 89 -6.27 -0.37 0.87
CA ALA A 89 -7.03 -0.89 -0.26
C ALA A 89 -6.41 -0.48 -1.61
N HIS A 90 -5.95 0.78 -1.72
CA HIS A 90 -5.24 1.28 -2.91
C HIS A 90 -3.94 0.49 -3.18
N GLU A 91 -3.08 0.33 -2.17
CA GLU A 91 -1.80 -0.35 -2.33
C GLU A 91 -1.95 -1.84 -2.59
N LEU A 92 -2.95 -2.50 -1.99
CA LEU A 92 -3.30 -3.88 -2.35
C LEU A 92 -3.88 -3.95 -3.77
N GLY A 93 -4.63 -2.94 -4.21
CA GLY A 93 -5.09 -2.80 -5.59
C GLY A 93 -3.94 -2.90 -6.59
N HIS A 94 -2.82 -2.20 -6.34
CA HIS A 94 -1.61 -2.37 -7.16
C HIS A 94 -1.11 -3.81 -7.16
N ASN A 95 -1.04 -4.49 -6.01
CA ASN A 95 -0.62 -5.90 -5.99
C ASN A 95 -1.56 -6.79 -6.84
N PHE A 96 -2.86 -6.49 -6.88
CA PHE A 96 -3.85 -7.15 -7.76
C PHE A 96 -3.76 -6.75 -9.24
N GLY A 97 -2.86 -5.83 -9.61
CA GLY A 97 -2.68 -5.36 -10.98
C GLY A 97 -3.57 -4.18 -11.37
N LEU A 98 -4.20 -3.49 -10.40
CA LEU A 98 -4.98 -2.29 -10.69
C LEU A 98 -4.07 -1.08 -10.84
N GLU A 99 -4.15 -0.42 -11.98
CA GLU A 99 -3.44 0.84 -12.27
C GLU A 99 -4.22 2.05 -11.76
N HIS A 100 -3.58 3.22 -11.75
CA HIS A 100 -4.28 4.45 -11.41
C HIS A 100 -5.32 4.80 -12.47
N VAL A 101 -6.47 5.34 -12.05
CA VAL A 101 -7.52 5.83 -12.97
C VAL A 101 -6.96 6.87 -13.95
N SER A 102 -5.98 7.66 -13.53
CA SER A 102 -5.30 8.66 -14.37
C SER A 102 -4.45 8.08 -15.49
N ASP A 103 -3.99 6.84 -15.34
CA ASP A 103 -3.13 6.17 -16.31
C ASP A 103 -3.97 5.45 -17.38
N LEU A 104 -5.26 5.25 -17.08
CA LEU A 104 -6.26 4.68 -17.97
C LEU A 104 -6.95 5.77 -18.80
N ASN A 105 -7.56 5.38 -19.93
CA ASN A 105 -8.30 6.34 -20.74
C ASN A 105 -9.47 6.94 -19.92
N PRO A 106 -9.45 8.26 -19.62
CA PRO A 106 -10.41 8.89 -18.71
C PRO A 106 -11.85 8.91 -19.24
N GLN A 107 -12.04 8.69 -20.54
CA GLN A 107 -13.38 8.57 -21.14
C GLN A 107 -14.07 7.25 -20.77
N ASN A 108 -13.29 6.22 -20.45
CA ASN A 108 -13.77 4.87 -20.19
C ASN A 108 -13.54 4.42 -18.73
N CYS A 109 -12.73 5.14 -17.95
CA CYS A 109 -12.47 4.84 -16.56
C CYS A 109 -13.14 5.88 -15.66
N THR A 110 -14.41 5.65 -15.36
CA THR A 110 -15.21 6.49 -14.46
C THR A 110 -15.53 5.71 -13.18
N CYS A 111 -15.52 6.41 -12.04
CA CYS A 111 -16.15 5.87 -10.85
C CYS A 111 -17.66 6.03 -10.93
N HIS A 112 -18.38 5.10 -10.31
CA HIS A 112 -19.81 5.24 -10.09
C HIS A 112 -20.14 6.49 -9.25
N ILE A 113 -19.25 6.85 -8.31
CA ILE A 113 -19.29 8.15 -7.65
C ILE A 113 -18.89 9.20 -8.68
N LEU A 114 -19.75 10.20 -8.88
CA LEU A 114 -19.68 11.27 -9.91
C LEU A 114 -18.37 12.08 -9.94
N ASN A 115 -17.44 11.81 -9.02
CA ASN A 115 -16.13 12.42 -8.99
C ASN A 115 -15.04 11.34 -8.84
N PRO A 116 -14.20 11.11 -9.86
CA PRO A 116 -13.18 10.06 -9.88
C PRO A 116 -12.08 10.26 -8.82
N LYS A 117 -11.98 11.46 -8.22
CA LYS A 117 -11.06 11.73 -7.11
C LYS A 117 -11.38 10.92 -5.85
N TYR A 118 -12.60 10.37 -5.75
CA TYR A 118 -13.01 9.49 -4.66
C TYR A 118 -12.91 8.00 -5.03
N CYS A 119 -12.42 7.67 -6.23
CA CYS A 119 -12.06 6.29 -6.55
C CYS A 119 -10.89 5.83 -5.69
N ILE A 120 -10.92 4.57 -5.27
CA ILE A 120 -9.80 3.98 -4.54
C ILE A 120 -8.51 4.10 -5.34
N MET A 121 -8.53 3.83 -6.65
CA MET A 121 -7.33 3.86 -7.49
C MET A 121 -7.01 5.25 -8.08
N TYR A 122 -7.51 6.33 -7.49
CA TYR A 122 -7.06 7.68 -7.90
C TYR A 122 -5.67 7.98 -7.33
N ALA A 123 -4.77 8.56 -8.13
CA ALA A 123 -3.36 8.72 -7.78
C ALA A 123 -3.07 9.67 -6.59
N VAL A 124 -4.05 10.50 -6.21
CA VAL A 124 -3.91 11.49 -5.14
C VAL A 124 -4.96 11.25 -4.05
N ALA A 125 -4.51 11.11 -2.81
CA ALA A 125 -5.43 11.06 -1.69
C ALA A 125 -6.04 12.45 -1.44
N HIS A 126 -7.30 12.65 -1.87
CA HIS A 126 -8.08 13.86 -1.60
C HIS A 126 -9.13 13.57 -0.53
N ASP A 127 -9.00 14.15 0.67
CA ASP A 127 -10.01 14.16 1.75
C ASP A 127 -10.95 12.94 1.79
N TRP A 128 -10.39 11.75 2.01
CA TRP A 128 -11.13 10.48 2.05
C TRP A 128 -11.81 10.23 3.40
#